data_AF-A0A2A4RED6-F1
#
_entry.id   AF-A0A2A4RED6-F1
#
_cell.length_a   1.000
_cell.length_b   1.000
_cell.length_c   1.000
_cell.angle_alpha   90.00
_cell.angle_beta   90.00
_cell.angle_gamma   90.00
#
_symmetry.space_group_name_H-M   'P 1'
#
loop_
_entity.id
_entity.type
_entity.pdbx_description
1 polymer ?
#
loop_
_entity_poly.entity_id
_entity_poly.type
_entity_poly.pdbx_seq_one_letter_code
_entity_poly.pdbx_strand_id
1 'polypeptide(L)'
;MNQSHTQPPTQPSPTTHTALLRIKKLDDRATLPQYKSELAAGLDLAACLPRHDMPATVTIEPGQIVKIPLGYACAIPKGYEGQVRPRSGLATKHGITLPNAPGTIDADYRGEMFIALINLGNEPFTINHADRIAQMVIAPVAHATIRTVEELDDTARGSSGFGSTGI
;
A
#
# COMPACT_ATOMS: atom_id res chain seq x y z
N MET A 1 56.39 20.97 3.10
CA MET A 1 55.31 20.48 2.22
C MET A 1 54.63 19.31 2.91
N ASN A 2 53.56 19.55 3.66
CA ASN A 2 52.71 18.48 4.21
C ASN A 2 51.34 18.64 3.55
N GLN A 3 51.01 17.74 2.62
CA GLN A 3 49.67 17.69 2.05
C GLN A 3 48.78 16.89 3.01
N SER A 4 47.89 17.60 3.70
CA SER A 4 46.76 17.01 4.39
C SER A 4 45.76 16.50 3.36
N HIS A 5 45.80 15.19 3.08
CA HIS A 5 44.71 14.51 2.39
C HIS A 5 43.50 14.40 3.32
N THR A 6 42.55 15.32 3.18
CA THR A 6 41.19 15.14 3.69
C THR A 6 40.51 14.08 2.85
N GLN A 7 40.25 12.91 3.44
CA GLN A 7 39.37 11.90 2.87
C GLN A 7 37.97 12.48 2.62
N PRO A 8 37.35 12.23 1.46
CA PRO A 8 35.97 12.65 1.22
C PRO A 8 35.02 11.96 2.21
N PRO A 9 33.90 12.60 2.57
CA PRO A 9 32.91 12.01 3.47
C PRO A 9 32.45 10.67 2.89
N THR A 10 32.59 9.62 3.71
CA THR A 10 32.09 8.28 3.40
C THR A 10 30.61 8.39 3.09
N GLN A 11 30.21 8.05 1.86
CA GLN A 11 28.79 7.92 1.54
C GLN A 11 28.16 6.93 2.52
N PRO A 12 27.00 7.25 3.11
CA PRO A 12 26.30 6.30 3.95
C PRO A 12 26.06 5.04 3.12
N SER A 13 26.54 3.91 3.64
CA SER A 13 26.23 2.58 3.11
C SER A 13 24.71 2.49 2.94
N PRO A 14 24.19 1.88 1.85
CA PRO A 14 22.75 1.75 1.68
C PRO A 14 22.21 0.90 2.84
N THR A 15 21.68 1.55 3.87
CA THR A 15 20.99 0.88 4.96
C THR A 15 19.80 0.18 4.34
N THR A 16 19.85 -1.13 4.24
CA THR A 16 18.67 -1.94 3.97
C THR A 16 17.70 -1.64 5.11
N HIS A 17 16.66 -0.84 4.83
CA HIS A 17 15.65 -0.50 5.82
C HIS A 17 14.78 -1.73 6.08
N THR A 18 15.25 -2.64 6.93
CA THR A 18 14.44 -3.78 7.38
C THR A 18 13.44 -3.30 8.43
N ALA A 19 12.17 -3.21 8.05
CA ALA A 19 11.07 -2.84 8.93
C ALA A 19 10.39 -4.11 9.50
N LEU A 20 10.26 -4.22 10.83
CA LEU A 20 9.55 -5.34 11.46
C LEU A 20 8.04 -5.13 11.40
N LEU A 21 7.36 -5.87 10.52
CA LEU A 21 5.89 -5.93 10.47
C LEU A 21 5.39 -7.01 11.44
N ARG A 22 4.67 -6.60 12.50
CA ARG A 22 4.03 -7.55 13.43
C ARG A 22 2.60 -7.82 12.98
N ILE A 23 2.17 -9.09 13.03
CA ILE A 23 0.84 -9.52 12.60
C ILE A 23 0.21 -10.39 13.68
N LYS A 24 -1.08 -10.15 13.94
CA LYS A 24 -1.94 -11.00 14.77
C LYS A 24 -3.02 -11.60 13.89
N LYS A 25 -3.02 -12.93 13.71
CA LYS A 25 -4.14 -13.63 13.10
C LYS A 25 -5.38 -13.44 13.98
N LEU A 26 -6.49 -13.09 13.34
CA LEU A 26 -7.83 -13.03 13.94
C LEU A 26 -8.68 -14.23 13.48
N ASP A 27 -8.28 -14.83 12.37
CA ASP A 27 -8.81 -16.06 11.80
C ASP A 27 -7.65 -17.00 11.48
N ASP A 28 -7.76 -18.28 11.83
CA ASP A 28 -6.69 -19.27 11.60
C ASP A 28 -6.41 -19.48 10.10
N ARG A 29 -7.44 -19.28 9.26
CA ARG A 29 -7.37 -19.41 7.80
C ARG A 29 -6.66 -18.24 7.12
N ALA A 30 -6.34 -17.18 7.87
CA ALA A 30 -5.69 -16.01 7.33
C ALA A 30 -4.33 -16.38 6.69
N THR A 31 -4.17 -15.99 5.42
CA THR A 31 -2.90 -16.11 4.69
C THR A 31 -2.04 -14.90 5.03
N LEU A 32 -0.86 -15.16 5.62
CA LEU A 32 0.06 -14.09 5.98
C LEU A 32 0.65 -13.44 4.71
N PRO A 33 0.85 -12.11 4.73
CA PRO A 33 1.43 -11.37 3.62
C PRO A 33 2.87 -11.80 3.37
N GLN A 34 3.27 -11.91 2.09
CA GLN A 34 4.58 -12.41 1.69
C GLN A 34 5.12 -11.70 0.46
N TYR A 35 6.44 -11.47 0.44
CA TYR A 35 7.17 -11.12 -0.77
C TYR A 35 7.27 -12.34 -1.68
N LYS A 36 7.01 -12.16 -2.98
CA LYS A 36 7.04 -13.27 -3.96
C LYS A 36 8.34 -13.38 -4.75
N SER A 37 9.23 -12.41 -4.62
CA SER A 37 10.61 -12.46 -5.11
C SER A 37 11.51 -11.68 -4.17
N GLU A 38 12.81 -11.91 -4.26
CA GLU A 38 13.83 -11.28 -3.41
C GLU A 38 13.77 -9.74 -3.47
N LEU A 39 13.50 -9.19 -4.65
CA LEU A 39 13.46 -7.74 -4.90
C LEU A 39 12.02 -7.20 -4.98
N ALA A 40 11.02 -7.97 -4.53
CA ALA A 40 9.64 -7.50 -4.53
C ALA A 40 9.47 -6.32 -3.56
N ALA A 41 8.91 -5.21 -4.05
CA ALA A 41 8.62 -4.05 -3.22
C ALA A 41 7.42 -4.27 -2.29
N GLY A 42 6.45 -5.08 -2.73
CA GLY A 42 5.16 -5.27 -2.05
C GLY A 42 4.94 -6.70 -1.55
N LEU A 43 4.20 -6.80 -0.46
CA LEU A 43 3.68 -8.04 0.10
C LEU A 43 2.31 -8.34 -0.50
N ASP A 44 2.11 -9.52 -1.09
CA ASP A 44 0.78 -9.92 -1.58
C ASP A 44 -0.20 -10.09 -0.40
N LEU A 45 -1.41 -9.53 -0.55
CA LEU A 45 -2.51 -9.63 0.42
C LEU A 45 -3.62 -10.53 -0.12
N ALA A 46 -4.10 -11.45 0.70
CA ALA A 46 -5.04 -12.49 0.26
C ALA A 46 -6.35 -12.49 1.05
N ALA A 47 -7.46 -12.77 0.36
CA ALA A 47 -8.80 -12.79 0.93
C ALA A 47 -8.96 -13.90 2.00
N CYS A 48 -9.52 -13.56 3.16
CA CYS A 48 -9.84 -14.53 4.20
C CYS A 48 -11.37 -14.77 4.24
N LEU A 49 -11.83 -15.83 3.57
CA LEU A 49 -13.24 -16.17 3.38
C LEU A 49 -13.47 -17.64 3.76
N PRO A 50 -14.71 -18.07 4.10
CA PRO A 50 -15.87 -17.24 4.40
C PRO A 50 -15.73 -16.47 5.73
N ARG A 51 -16.53 -15.42 5.88
CA ARG A 51 -16.77 -14.70 7.15
C ARG A 51 -18.24 -14.83 7.53
N HIS A 52 -18.60 -14.45 8.77
CA HIS A 52 -19.98 -14.57 9.26
C HIS A 52 -21.03 -14.00 8.29
N ASP A 53 -20.69 -12.91 7.61
CA ASP A 53 -21.51 -12.16 6.66
C ASP A 53 -21.07 -12.33 5.20
N MET A 54 -20.11 -13.20 4.90
CA MET A 54 -19.59 -13.39 3.55
C MET A 54 -19.40 -14.88 3.19
N PRO A 55 -19.90 -15.32 2.03
CA PRO A 55 -19.68 -16.69 1.55
C PRO A 55 -18.21 -16.97 1.23
N ALA A 56 -17.89 -18.24 0.95
CA ALA A 56 -16.53 -18.67 0.59
C ALA A 56 -16.03 -18.08 -0.74
N THR A 57 -16.96 -17.62 -1.58
CA THR A 57 -16.72 -17.00 -2.88
C THR A 57 -17.55 -15.73 -3.01
N VAL A 58 -16.93 -14.62 -3.37
CA VAL A 58 -17.59 -13.32 -3.48
C VAL A 58 -17.47 -12.81 -4.92
N THR A 59 -18.61 -12.59 -5.57
CA THR A 59 -18.67 -11.97 -6.90
C THR A 59 -18.81 -10.45 -6.76
N ILE A 60 -18.00 -9.71 -7.52
CA ILE A 60 -18.05 -8.26 -7.64
C ILE A 60 -18.59 -7.93 -9.03
N GLU A 61 -19.82 -7.43 -9.08
CA GLU A 61 -20.45 -6.97 -10.31
C GLU A 61 -19.78 -5.69 -10.85
N PRO A 62 -19.85 -5.41 -12.16
CA PRO A 62 -19.39 -4.14 -12.73
C PRO A 62 -19.93 -2.92 -11.97
N GLY A 63 -19.05 -1.99 -11.59
CA GLY A 63 -19.36 -0.80 -10.79
C GLY A 63 -19.55 -1.05 -9.29
N GLN A 64 -19.58 -2.31 -8.83
CA GLN A 64 -19.76 -2.64 -7.42
C GLN A 64 -18.47 -2.44 -6.63
N ILE A 65 -18.62 -1.97 -5.39
CA ILE A 65 -17.56 -1.90 -4.39
C ILE A 65 -17.82 -2.94 -3.31
N VAL A 66 -16.81 -3.75 -2.97
CA VAL A 66 -16.90 -4.78 -1.93
C VAL A 66 -15.71 -4.70 -0.98
N LYS A 67 -15.96 -4.80 0.32
CA LYS A 67 -14.94 -4.79 1.38
C LYS A 67 -14.56 -6.23 1.76
N ILE A 68 -13.38 -6.69 1.35
CA ILE A 68 -12.90 -8.06 1.57
C ILE A 68 -12.00 -8.14 2.82
N PRO A 69 -12.29 -9.01 3.79
CA PRO A 69 -11.45 -9.22 4.97
C PRO A 69 -10.15 -9.96 4.66
N LEU A 70 -9.09 -9.67 5.42
CA LEU A 70 -7.82 -10.39 5.37
C LEU A 70 -7.62 -11.37 6.54
N GLY A 71 -8.46 -11.31 7.59
CA GLY A 71 -8.40 -12.24 8.72
C GLY A 71 -7.25 -12.00 9.70
N TYR A 72 -6.58 -10.85 9.62
CA TYR A 72 -5.52 -10.46 10.55
C TYR A 72 -5.49 -8.95 10.80
N ALA A 73 -4.92 -8.57 11.93
CA ALA A 73 -4.49 -7.20 12.23
C ALA A 73 -2.97 -7.11 12.09
N CYS A 74 -2.45 -5.94 11.71
CA CYS A 74 -1.01 -5.69 11.69
C CYS A 74 -0.64 -4.45 12.51
N ALA A 75 0.63 -4.36 12.87
CA ALA A 75 1.21 -3.16 13.48
C ALA A 75 2.37 -2.68 12.60
N ILE A 76 2.10 -1.65 11.81
CA ILE A 76 3.11 -0.94 11.02
C ILE A 76 4.07 -0.22 11.99
N PRO A 77 5.39 -0.27 11.78
CA PRO A 77 6.34 0.40 12.67
C PRO A 77 6.21 1.92 12.61
N LYS A 78 6.50 2.60 13.73
CA LYS A 78 6.51 4.07 13.81
C LYS A 78 7.47 4.64 12.76
N GLY A 79 7.05 5.72 12.09
CA GLY A 79 7.80 6.35 11.00
C GLY A 79 7.56 5.72 9.62
N TYR A 80 6.66 4.74 9.55
CA TYR A 80 6.23 4.10 8.32
C TYR A 80 4.71 4.11 8.20
N GLU A 81 4.23 3.98 6.97
CA GLU A 81 2.86 3.66 6.62
C GLU A 81 2.81 2.34 5.82
N GLY A 82 1.66 1.68 5.84
CA GLY A 82 1.36 0.60 4.89
C GLY A 82 0.58 1.13 3.70
N GLN A 83 1.18 1.13 2.52
CA GLN A 83 0.54 1.57 1.27
C GLN A 83 -0.05 0.37 0.53
N VAL A 84 -1.37 0.21 0.56
CA VAL A 84 -2.09 -0.84 -0.16
C VAL A 84 -2.34 -0.41 -1.59
N ARG A 85 -1.93 -1.24 -2.55
CA ARG A 85 -1.96 -0.95 -3.98
C ARG A 85 -2.67 -2.07 -4.78
N PRO A 86 -3.25 -1.75 -5.95
CA PRO A 86 -3.78 -2.76 -6.85
C PRO A 86 -2.68 -3.72 -7.35
N ARG A 87 -3.07 -4.96 -7.67
CA ARG A 87 -2.21 -5.90 -8.41
C ARG A 87 -2.41 -5.65 -9.90
N SER A 88 -1.32 -5.40 -10.63
CA SER A 88 -1.39 -5.01 -12.06
C SER A 88 -2.17 -6.00 -12.92
N GLY A 89 -2.00 -7.31 -12.69
CA GLY A 89 -2.73 -8.33 -13.43
C GLY A 89 -4.25 -8.34 -13.19
N LEU A 90 -4.71 -7.96 -11.99
CA LEU A 90 -6.14 -7.83 -11.71
C LEU A 90 -6.71 -6.57 -12.37
N ALA A 91 -5.96 -5.46 -12.30
CA ALA A 91 -6.36 -4.20 -12.90
C ALA A 91 -6.46 -4.29 -14.43
N THR A 92 -5.45 -4.84 -15.11
CA THR A 92 -5.40 -4.85 -16.59
C THR A 92 -6.26 -5.93 -17.23
N LYS A 93 -6.43 -7.09 -16.58
CA LYS A 93 -7.18 -8.22 -17.17
C LYS A 93 -8.65 -8.22 -16.80
N HIS A 94 -9.01 -7.67 -15.64
CA HIS A 94 -10.35 -7.79 -15.08
C HIS A 94 -10.95 -6.44 -14.65
N GLY A 95 -10.21 -5.33 -14.74
CA GLY A 95 -10.68 -4.03 -14.27
C GLY A 95 -10.79 -3.93 -12.74
N ILE A 96 -10.20 -4.86 -11.99
CA ILE A 96 -10.28 -4.89 -10.53
C ILE A 96 -9.20 -4.00 -9.93
N THR A 97 -9.62 -2.99 -9.18
CA THR A 97 -8.73 -2.04 -8.50
C THR A 97 -9.27 -1.70 -7.12
N LEU A 98 -8.61 -0.78 -6.42
CA LEU A 98 -9.04 -0.26 -5.13
C LEU A 98 -9.52 1.18 -5.34
N PRO A 99 -10.76 1.55 -4.95
CA PRO A 99 -11.25 2.92 -5.12
C PRO A 99 -10.50 3.93 -4.24
N ASN A 100 -9.82 3.45 -3.20
CA ASN A 100 -8.99 4.25 -2.29
C ASN A 100 -7.49 4.08 -2.56
N ALA A 101 -7.06 3.62 -3.74
CA ALA A 101 -5.64 3.42 -4.04
C ALA A 101 -4.85 4.74 -4.14
N PRO A 102 -3.62 4.81 -3.57
CA PRO A 102 -3.08 3.87 -2.58
C PRO A 102 -3.82 3.98 -1.25
N GLY A 103 -4.25 2.84 -0.70
CA GLY A 103 -4.87 2.79 0.62
C GLY A 103 -3.81 3.00 1.70
N THR A 104 -4.09 3.84 2.69
CA THR A 104 -3.17 4.15 3.79
C THR A 104 -3.50 3.33 5.03
N ILE A 105 -2.49 2.67 5.61
CA ILE A 105 -2.59 1.94 6.87
C ILE A 105 -1.65 2.61 7.88
N ASP A 106 -2.25 3.23 8.88
CA ASP A 106 -1.53 4.01 9.90
C ASP A 106 -0.74 3.12 10.88
N ALA A 107 0.35 3.67 11.43
CA ALA A 107 1.22 2.99 12.39
C ALA A 107 0.54 2.61 13.72
N ASP A 108 -0.54 3.30 14.08
CA ASP A 108 -1.34 3.06 15.29
C ASP A 108 -2.63 2.25 15.03
N TYR A 109 -2.95 1.91 13.78
CA TYR A 109 -4.08 1.05 13.46
C TYR A 109 -3.86 -0.39 13.98
N ARG A 110 -4.84 -0.94 14.70
CA ARG A 110 -4.80 -2.32 15.25
C ARG A 110 -6.05 -3.13 14.94
N GLY A 111 -6.94 -2.60 14.11
CA GLY A 111 -8.13 -3.32 13.68
C GLY A 111 -7.81 -4.41 12.65
N GLU A 112 -8.83 -5.19 12.31
CA GLU A 112 -8.72 -6.14 11.20
C GLU A 112 -8.43 -5.40 9.89
N MET A 113 -7.58 -5.98 9.06
CA MET A 113 -7.25 -5.44 7.75
C MET A 113 -8.34 -5.83 6.74
N PHE A 114 -8.77 -4.85 5.94
CA PHE A 114 -9.73 -5.04 4.85
C PHE A 114 -9.24 -4.38 3.58
N ILE A 115 -9.69 -4.91 2.44
CA ILE A 115 -9.45 -4.34 1.12
C ILE A 115 -10.79 -3.95 0.50
N ALA A 116 -10.97 -2.67 0.19
CA ALA A 116 -12.06 -2.23 -0.66
C ALA A 116 -11.65 -2.47 -2.12
N LEU A 117 -12.40 -3.33 -2.81
CA LEU A 117 -12.21 -3.58 -4.24
C LEU A 117 -13.38 -2.99 -5.01
N ILE A 118 -13.08 -2.43 -6.18
CA ILE A 118 -14.06 -1.99 -7.18
C ILE A 118 -13.81 -2.73 -8.49
N ASN A 119 -14.89 -3.16 -9.14
CA ASN A 119 -14.84 -3.69 -10.49
C ASN A 119 -15.13 -2.57 -11.50
N LEU A 120 -14.10 -2.10 -12.20
CA LEU A 120 -14.20 -1.16 -13.32
C LEU A 120 -14.26 -1.89 -14.68
N GLY A 121 -14.24 -3.23 -14.68
CA GLY A 121 -14.42 -4.05 -15.85
C GLY A 121 -15.90 -4.15 -16.25
N ASN A 122 -16.14 -4.83 -17.38
CA ASN A 122 -17.48 -5.01 -17.93
C ASN A 122 -18.10 -6.37 -17.56
N GLU A 123 -17.32 -7.27 -16.95
CA GLU A 123 -17.74 -8.62 -16.59
C GLU A 123 -17.67 -8.81 -15.07
N PRO A 124 -18.54 -9.64 -14.46
CA PRO A 124 -18.45 -9.99 -13.05
C PRO A 124 -17.11 -10.66 -12.72
N PHE A 125 -16.53 -10.31 -11.57
CA PHE A 125 -15.27 -10.91 -11.11
C PHE A 125 -15.48 -11.67 -9.79
N THR A 126 -15.10 -12.94 -9.75
CA THR A 126 -15.24 -13.79 -8.56
C THR A 126 -13.93 -13.90 -7.79
N ILE A 127 -13.98 -13.64 -6.49
CA ILE A 127 -12.88 -13.82 -5.54
C ILE A 127 -13.16 -15.07 -4.71
N ASN A 128 -12.16 -15.94 -4.63
CA ASN A 128 -12.17 -17.10 -3.74
C ASN A 128 -11.36 -16.83 -2.48
N HIS A 129 -11.56 -17.66 -1.46
CA HIS A 129 -10.65 -17.67 -0.33
C HIS A 129 -9.19 -17.86 -0.78
N ALA A 130 -8.27 -17.12 -0.14
CA ALA A 130 -6.84 -17.10 -0.38
C ALA A 130 -6.40 -16.52 -1.74
N ASP A 131 -7.34 -16.06 -2.58
CA ASP A 131 -6.98 -15.27 -3.76
C ASP A 131 -6.25 -14.00 -3.33
N ARG A 132 -5.16 -13.70 -4.05
CA ARG A 132 -4.34 -12.51 -3.83
C ARG A 132 -5.02 -11.32 -4.50
N ILE A 133 -5.52 -10.39 -3.71
CA ILE A 133 -6.41 -9.33 -4.19
C ILE A 133 -5.76 -7.94 -4.20
N ALA A 134 -4.71 -7.73 -3.42
CA ALA A 134 -3.97 -6.47 -3.33
C ALA A 134 -2.51 -6.74 -2.97
N GLN A 135 -1.70 -5.70 -2.91
CA GLN A 135 -0.33 -5.76 -2.38
C GLN A 135 -0.06 -4.57 -1.45
N MET A 136 0.79 -4.74 -0.44
CA MET A 136 1.17 -3.68 0.50
C MET A 136 2.65 -3.37 0.43
N VAL A 137 3.00 -2.09 0.27
CA VAL A 137 4.38 -1.58 0.41
C VAL A 137 4.51 -0.94 1.78
N ILE A 138 5.58 -1.25 2.52
CA ILE A 138 5.93 -0.54 3.76
C ILE A 138 6.82 0.63 3.38
N ALA A 139 6.34 1.85 3.56
CA ALA A 139 7.02 3.06 3.11
C ALA A 139 7.32 3.99 4.29
N PRO A 140 8.51 4.61 4.37
CA PRO A 140 8.76 5.66 5.34
C PRO A 140 7.85 6.86 5.06
N VAL A 141 7.35 7.49 6.11
CA VAL A 141 6.45 8.64 6.02
C VAL A 141 6.97 9.82 6.83
N ALA A 142 6.93 11.02 6.24
CA ALA A 142 7.29 12.25 6.93
C ALA A 142 6.11 12.74 7.77
N HIS A 143 6.38 13.14 9.01
CA HIS A 143 5.40 13.85 9.85
C HIS A 143 5.68 15.35 9.76
N ALA A 144 4.87 16.08 9.00
CA ALA A 144 5.03 17.53 8.83
C ALA A 144 4.56 18.29 10.07
N THR A 145 5.29 19.35 10.44
CA THR A 145 4.78 20.39 11.35
C THR A 145 4.12 21.48 10.53
N ILE A 146 2.88 21.84 10.88
CA ILE A 146 2.10 22.82 10.13
C ILE A 146 2.30 24.21 10.73
N ARG A 147 2.62 25.20 9.89
CA ARG A 147 2.73 26.63 10.25
C ARG A 147 2.16 27.50 9.13
N THR A 148 1.41 28.53 9.47
CA THR A 148 0.93 29.56 8.54
C THR A 148 2.01 30.62 8.26
N VAL A 149 2.07 31.11 7.03
CA VAL A 149 2.96 32.19 6.58
C VAL A 149 2.16 33.18 5.72
N GLU A 150 2.64 34.42 5.61
CA GLU A 150 1.99 35.47 4.79
C GLU A 150 2.21 35.23 3.29
N GLU A 151 3.41 34.77 2.90
CA GLU A 151 3.80 34.51 1.52
C GLU A 151 4.60 33.20 1.41
N LEU A 152 4.53 32.54 0.25
CA LEU A 152 5.34 31.38 -0.11
C LEU A 152 6.48 31.79 -1.05
N ASP A 153 7.59 31.05 -1.05
CA ASP A 153 8.71 31.29 -1.97
C ASP A 153 8.30 31.09 -3.43
N ASP A 154 8.88 31.89 -4.34
CA ASP A 154 8.69 31.74 -5.78
C ASP A 154 9.35 30.46 -6.32
N THR A 155 8.67 29.79 -7.24
CA THR A 155 9.22 28.64 -7.98
C THR A 155 8.95 28.77 -9.47
N ALA A 156 9.77 28.12 -10.30
CA ALA A 156 9.57 28.10 -11.76
C ALA A 156 8.20 27.54 -12.19
N ARG A 157 7.56 26.70 -11.37
CA ARG A 157 6.22 26.16 -11.63
C ARG A 157 5.10 27.13 -11.18
N GLY A 158 5.34 27.92 -10.14
CA GLY A 158 4.36 28.84 -9.56
C GLY A 158 3.01 28.16 -9.26
N SER A 159 1.92 28.81 -9.65
CA SER A 159 0.54 28.32 -9.47
C SER A 159 0.04 27.35 -10.56
N SER A 160 0.90 26.91 -11.47
CA SER A 160 0.49 26.08 -12.62
C SER A 160 0.28 24.60 -12.24
N GLY A 161 -0.94 24.08 -12.46
CA GLY A 161 -1.34 22.68 -12.19
C GLY A 161 -2.30 22.13 -13.25
N PHE A 162 -2.69 20.84 -13.13
CA PHE A 162 -3.68 20.17 -13.99
C PHE A 162 -3.38 20.18 -15.51
N GLY A 163 -2.23 19.61 -15.93
CA GLY A 163 -1.89 19.49 -17.36
C GLY A 163 -1.21 20.73 -17.94
N SER A 164 -0.69 21.63 -17.11
CA SER A 164 0.01 22.86 -17.52
C SER A 164 1.33 22.63 -18.29
N THR A 165 1.77 21.39 -18.47
CA THR A 165 2.93 21.00 -19.29
C THR A 165 2.54 20.33 -20.62
N GLY A 166 1.25 20.32 -20.97
CA GLY A 166 0.74 19.61 -22.15
C GLY A 166 0.38 18.15 -21.89
N ILE A 167 -0.24 17.51 -22.90
CA ILE A 167 -0.50 16.07 -22.99
C ILE A 167 0.77 15.36 -23.45
#